data_AF-A0A7S1E8A9-F1
#
_entry.id   AF-A0A7S1E8A9-F1
#
_cell.length_a   1.000
_cell.length_b   1.000
_cell.length_c   1.000
_cell.angle_alpha   90.00
_cell.angle_beta   90.00
_cell.angle_gamma   90.00
#
_symmetry.space_group_name_H-M   'P 1'
#
loop_
_entity.id
_entity.type
_entity.pdbx_description
1 polymer ?
#
loop_
_entity_poly.entity_id
_entity_poly.type
_entity_poly.pdbx_seq_one_letter_code
_entity_poly.pdbx_strand_id
1 'polypeptide(L)'
;SPGGEGGGEKYDVFGGGTDVLKIEVERLKNVEAVGIEEIRRLERQMEGMRREVREESERYERVKGLLETAEMEKRGADERVATLTKRLKESQKATVKATKEKEAAEREMRGAAGEAQQKGDALLIERETQLANMEIAKVQLEGRIAGLEREKEDLREELQVAARQLEQARAVQEQGMSVSEQQWSSKVRELEESHKKQLADIRATNAQLMDQASGFVEQEKKMLELRVQTLEGTLRDLNEEKEAKQAESNEAIRDLEAALDELERDSTVQVARAVREGEQKLQAAETKFMRAESELLREVEVAKSKTEALQEQLTELRDVYKEDKKEAATRQETEVRALEREVKSVREQLESERQQKQDLRSKDKDGLTGAASDVVAGLSSVLSQKTAELEAFKESSEETVSTLNRLVEATDVENEQLRRCWKIFVLHCLRVQCRYCGRDVLTVQADEHVSRCMEQRGIMGWHELSIPPPGLDVRVEVGGSMMQNVDGKSKRVYLLEVRQGCEQWEVARRYSDFIRLHKSLKGRLQRVKLPDISQLQANTASVFQNEAQTIDHRRAQIGDYFAQVLKISAVIECEELVAFLELSD
;
A
#
# COMPACT_ATOMS: atom_id res chain seq x y z
N SER A 1 9.71 121.92 6.31
CA SER A 1 10.88 122.78 6.57
C SER A 1 12.12 122.15 5.97
N PRO A 2 13.09 122.93 5.47
CA PRO A 2 13.11 123.61 4.17
C PRO A 2 14.36 123.14 3.37
N GLY A 3 14.48 123.36 2.06
CA GLY A 3 14.74 124.64 1.40
C GLY A 3 16.01 124.50 0.55
N GLY A 4 16.06 125.16 -0.61
CA GLY A 4 17.25 125.14 -1.47
C GLY A 4 16.95 125.54 -2.90
N GLU A 5 16.58 126.82 -3.08
CA GLU A 5 16.50 127.50 -4.38
C GLU A 5 17.89 127.82 -4.95
N GLY A 6 17.94 127.96 -6.27
CA GLY A 6 19.03 128.57 -7.04
C GLY A 6 19.11 127.88 -8.41
N GLY A 7 18.89 128.49 -9.55
CA GLY A 7 18.80 129.90 -9.92
C GLY A 7 19.46 130.03 -11.29
N GLY A 8 18.68 130.41 -12.31
CA GLY A 8 19.15 131.06 -13.54
C GLY A 8 19.93 130.20 -14.56
N GLU A 9 19.31 129.93 -15.71
CA GLU A 9 19.70 130.53 -16.99
C GLU A 9 18.69 130.15 -18.08
N LYS A 10 18.09 131.17 -18.69
CA LYS A 10 17.19 131.03 -19.84
C LYS A 10 18.03 130.84 -21.10
N TYR A 11 17.95 129.64 -21.69
CA TYR A 11 18.24 129.43 -23.10
C TYR A 11 16.92 129.08 -23.81
N ASP A 12 16.37 130.05 -24.52
CA ASP A 12 15.34 129.83 -25.53
C ASP A 12 15.99 129.14 -26.74
N VAL A 13 15.88 127.80 -26.80
CA VAL A 13 16.30 127.01 -27.97
C VAL A 13 15.26 125.90 -28.21
N PHE A 14 14.52 126.07 -29.30
CA PHE A 14 13.72 125.08 -30.04
C PHE A 14 12.64 124.28 -29.28
N GLY A 15 11.42 124.81 -29.33
CA GLY A 15 10.20 124.00 -29.27
C GLY A 15 10.14 123.03 -30.46
N GLY A 16 9.93 121.74 -30.18
CA GLY A 16 9.71 120.71 -31.19
C GLY A 16 10.08 119.27 -30.78
N GLY A 17 10.89 119.07 -29.73
CA GLY A 17 11.38 117.74 -29.33
C GLY A 17 10.73 117.12 -28.08
N THR A 18 10.05 117.92 -27.26
CA THR A 18 9.52 117.47 -25.95
C THR A 18 8.23 116.66 -26.03
N ASP A 19 7.43 116.84 -27.07
CA ASP A 19 6.21 116.05 -27.27
C ASP A 19 6.52 114.64 -27.78
N VAL A 20 7.58 114.48 -28.59
CA VAL A 20 8.04 113.15 -29.03
C VAL A 20 8.60 112.35 -27.85
N LEU A 21 9.39 112.97 -26.97
CA LEU A 21 9.91 112.31 -25.77
C LEU A 21 8.80 111.96 -24.75
N LYS A 22 7.78 112.81 -24.59
CA LYS A 22 6.62 112.47 -23.73
C LYS A 22 5.81 111.30 -24.30
N ILE A 23 5.53 111.31 -25.60
CA ILE A 23 4.83 110.21 -26.28
C ILE A 23 5.63 108.91 -26.18
N GLU A 24 6.96 108.98 -26.34
CA GLU A 24 7.82 107.79 -26.26
C GLU A 24 7.91 107.26 -24.81
N VAL A 25 7.96 108.14 -23.80
CA VAL A 25 7.92 107.75 -22.38
C VAL A 25 6.55 107.15 -22.01
N GLU A 26 5.44 107.69 -22.51
CA GLU A 26 4.11 107.09 -22.32
C GLU A 26 3.96 105.75 -23.05
N ARG A 27 4.54 105.61 -24.24
CA ARG A 27 4.63 104.33 -24.94
C ARG A 27 5.43 103.30 -24.14
N LEU A 28 6.60 103.68 -23.63
CA LEU A 28 7.43 102.80 -22.81
C LEU A 28 6.75 102.43 -21.49
N LYS A 29 6.04 103.36 -20.85
CA LYS A 29 5.25 103.06 -19.65
C LYS A 29 4.08 102.12 -19.96
N ASN A 30 3.43 102.24 -21.11
CA ASN A 30 2.40 101.31 -21.54
C ASN A 30 2.97 99.94 -21.88
N VAL A 31 4.13 99.87 -22.52
CA VAL A 31 4.83 98.59 -22.80
C VAL A 31 5.28 97.94 -21.50
N GLU A 32 5.80 98.72 -20.55
CA GLU A 32 6.19 98.23 -19.22
C GLU A 32 4.96 97.77 -18.41
N ALA A 33 3.85 98.50 -18.46
CA ALA A 33 2.60 98.09 -17.82
C ALA A 33 2.03 96.80 -18.43
N VAL A 34 2.02 96.68 -19.76
CA VAL A 34 1.59 95.45 -20.45
C VAL A 34 2.54 94.29 -20.14
N GLY A 35 3.85 94.53 -20.11
CA GLY A 35 4.85 93.53 -19.73
C GLY A 35 4.68 93.04 -18.29
N ILE A 36 4.44 93.95 -17.34
CA ILE A 36 4.16 93.60 -15.93
C ILE A 36 2.86 92.79 -15.81
N GLU A 37 1.82 93.17 -16.55
CA GLU A 37 0.54 92.46 -16.52
C GLU A 37 0.64 91.05 -17.13
N GLU A 38 1.44 90.90 -18.20
CA GLU A 38 1.71 89.60 -18.82
C GLU A 38 2.60 88.72 -17.94
N ILE A 39 3.59 89.28 -17.25
CA ILE A 39 4.37 88.57 -16.22
C ILE A 39 3.44 88.07 -15.11
N ARG A 40 2.52 88.91 -14.60
CA ARG A 40 1.53 88.51 -13.59
C ARG A 40 0.54 87.46 -14.10
N ARG A 41 0.23 87.45 -15.40
CA ARG A 41 -0.60 86.41 -16.03
C ARG A 41 0.13 85.08 -16.04
N LEU A 42 1.40 85.08 -16.47
CA LEU A 42 2.26 83.89 -16.51
C LEU A 42 2.57 83.37 -15.10
N GLU A 43 2.82 84.24 -14.12
CA GLU A 43 2.99 83.86 -12.72
C GLU A 43 1.74 83.15 -12.18
N ARG A 44 0.54 83.67 -12.46
CA ARG A 44 -0.72 83.01 -12.08
C ARG A 44 -0.91 81.65 -12.75
N GLN A 45 -0.54 81.50 -14.02
CA GLN A 45 -0.57 80.21 -14.70
C GLN A 45 0.44 79.22 -14.11
N MET A 46 1.66 79.67 -13.81
CA MET A 46 2.68 78.84 -13.14
C MET A 46 2.24 78.43 -11.73
N GLU A 47 1.60 79.32 -10.98
CA GLU A 47 1.04 79.02 -9.65
C GLU A 47 -0.06 77.95 -9.75
N GLY A 48 -0.91 78.03 -10.79
CA GLY A 48 -1.92 77.02 -11.11
C GLY A 48 -1.31 75.65 -11.39
N MET A 49 -0.34 75.59 -12.31
CA MET A 49 0.37 74.34 -12.62
C MET A 49 1.11 73.76 -11.41
N ARG A 50 1.74 74.59 -10.58
CA ARG A 50 2.38 74.15 -9.32
C ARG A 50 1.39 73.57 -8.32
N ARG A 51 0.11 73.96 -8.40
CA ARG A 51 -0.96 73.41 -7.55
C ARG A 51 -1.42 72.07 -8.10
N GLU A 52 -1.65 71.96 -9.40
CA GLU A 52 -2.04 70.71 -10.07
C GLU A 52 -0.95 69.62 -9.93
N VAL A 53 0.33 69.97 -10.11
CA VAL A 53 1.46 69.04 -9.89
C VAL A 53 1.53 68.57 -8.43
N ARG A 54 1.21 69.45 -7.47
CA ARG A 54 1.14 69.07 -6.04
C ARG A 54 -0.02 68.10 -5.79
N GLU A 55 -1.20 68.38 -6.34
CA GLU A 55 -2.37 67.51 -6.18
C GLU A 55 -2.15 66.13 -6.82
N GLU A 56 -1.51 66.06 -8.00
CA GLU A 56 -1.14 64.79 -8.64
C GLU A 56 -0.03 64.06 -7.87
N SER A 57 0.97 64.77 -7.33
CA SER A 57 1.97 64.16 -6.45
C SER A 57 1.34 63.56 -5.19
N GLU A 58 0.33 64.22 -4.61
CA GLU A 58 -0.42 63.69 -3.46
C GLU A 58 -1.32 62.50 -3.84
N ARG A 59 -1.86 62.46 -5.06
CA ARG A 59 -2.56 61.27 -5.58
C ARG A 59 -1.60 60.10 -5.76
N TYR A 60 -0.44 60.35 -6.35
CA TYR A 60 0.60 59.34 -6.54
C TYR A 60 1.06 58.73 -5.21
N GLU A 61 1.34 59.55 -4.19
CA GLU A 61 1.73 59.03 -2.87
C GLU A 61 0.58 58.27 -2.18
N ARG A 62 -0.68 58.65 -2.39
CA ARG A 62 -1.83 57.88 -1.90
C ARG A 62 -1.94 56.51 -2.57
N VAL A 63 -1.81 56.44 -3.90
CA VAL A 63 -1.85 55.17 -4.65
C VAL A 63 -0.68 54.28 -4.27
N LYS A 64 0.52 54.86 -4.11
CA LYS A 64 1.71 54.14 -3.64
C LYS A 64 1.50 53.55 -2.25
N GLY A 65 0.96 54.33 -1.30
CA GLY A 65 0.64 53.84 0.04
C GLY A 65 -0.37 52.68 0.04
N LEU A 66 -1.40 52.75 -0.82
CA LEU A 66 -2.38 51.66 -0.99
C LEU A 66 -1.74 50.40 -1.58
N LEU A 67 -0.80 50.56 -2.52
CA LEU A 67 -0.06 49.46 -3.13
C LEU A 67 0.82 48.75 -2.09
N GLU A 68 1.52 49.51 -1.24
CA GLU A 68 2.34 48.99 -0.16
C GLU A 68 1.49 48.22 0.88
N THR A 69 0.31 48.72 1.25
CA THR A 69 -0.61 47.96 2.14
C THR A 69 -1.13 46.69 1.48
N ALA A 70 -1.51 46.73 0.20
CA ALA A 70 -1.97 45.55 -0.52
C ALA A 70 -0.87 44.48 -0.66
N GLU A 71 0.38 44.89 -0.89
CA GLU A 71 1.53 43.98 -0.93
C GLU A 71 1.81 43.34 0.44
N MET A 72 1.69 44.09 1.53
CA MET A 72 1.80 43.54 2.88
C MET A 72 0.68 42.54 3.20
N GLU A 73 -0.56 42.86 2.84
CA GLU A 73 -1.70 41.94 3.02
C GLU A 73 -1.54 40.66 2.20
N LYS A 74 -1.03 40.76 0.96
CA LYS A 74 -0.70 39.61 0.13
C LYS A 74 0.38 38.75 0.78
N ARG A 75 1.49 39.32 1.26
CA ARG A 75 2.52 38.55 1.98
C ARG A 75 1.95 37.82 3.19
N GLY A 76 1.08 38.48 3.96
CA GLY A 76 0.39 37.84 5.09
C GLY A 76 -0.62 36.76 4.66
N ALA A 77 -1.21 36.85 3.47
CA ALA A 77 -2.04 35.78 2.90
C ALA A 77 -1.18 34.60 2.42
N ASP A 78 -0.07 34.86 1.74
CA ASP A 78 0.88 33.85 1.26
C ASP A 78 1.50 33.05 2.43
N GLU A 79 1.86 33.72 3.52
CA GLU A 79 2.33 33.07 4.75
C GLU A 79 1.24 32.18 5.38
N ARG A 80 -0.02 32.64 5.39
CA ARG A 80 -1.15 31.83 5.87
C ARG A 80 -1.35 30.60 4.99
N VAL A 81 -1.30 30.73 3.67
CA VAL A 81 -1.38 29.62 2.72
C VAL A 81 -0.22 28.64 2.93
N ALA A 82 1.01 29.13 3.13
CA ALA A 82 2.16 28.28 3.42
C ALA A 82 1.98 27.50 4.73
N THR A 83 1.44 28.16 5.76
CA THR A 83 1.16 27.54 7.07
C THR A 83 0.06 26.47 6.97
N LEU A 84 -1.02 26.75 6.25
CA LEU A 84 -2.10 25.78 6.00
C LEU A 84 -1.62 24.61 5.15
N THR A 85 -0.78 24.87 4.14
CA THR A 85 -0.16 23.81 3.31
C THR A 85 0.74 22.91 4.15
N LYS A 86 1.48 23.47 5.11
CA LYS A 86 2.26 22.69 6.07
C LYS A 86 1.37 21.82 6.96
N ARG A 87 0.28 22.38 7.51
CA ARG A 87 -0.71 21.60 8.30
C ARG A 87 -1.37 20.50 7.48
N LEU A 88 -1.71 20.76 6.21
CA LEU A 88 -2.26 19.74 5.31
C LEU A 88 -1.26 18.60 5.09
N LYS A 89 0.02 18.90 4.86
CA LYS A 89 1.08 17.88 4.76
C LYS A 89 1.27 17.09 6.06
N GLU A 90 1.17 17.75 7.21
CA GLU A 90 1.22 17.09 8.52
C GLU A 90 0.01 16.18 8.75
N SER A 91 -1.20 16.62 8.35
CA SER A 91 -2.42 15.80 8.34
C SER A 91 -2.28 14.58 7.40
N GLN A 92 -1.77 14.77 6.18
CA GLN A 92 -1.47 13.67 5.25
C GLN A 92 -0.40 12.70 5.80
N LYS A 93 0.59 13.18 6.56
CA LYS A 93 1.51 12.29 7.27
C LYS A 93 0.81 11.51 8.37
N ALA A 94 -0.12 12.13 9.09
CA ALA A 94 -0.92 11.47 10.11
C ALA A 94 -1.84 10.39 9.49
N THR A 95 -2.40 10.61 8.28
CA THR A 95 -3.19 9.58 7.59
C THR A 95 -2.34 8.39 7.18
N VAL A 96 -1.15 8.62 6.62
CA VAL A 96 -0.22 7.54 6.28
C VAL A 96 0.23 6.77 7.54
N LYS A 97 0.34 7.45 8.68
CA LYS A 97 0.64 6.78 9.96
C LYS A 97 -0.55 5.95 10.44
N ALA A 98 -1.76 6.50 10.41
CA ALA A 98 -2.98 5.81 10.82
C ALA A 98 -3.30 4.60 9.92
N THR A 99 -3.04 4.68 8.61
CA THR A 99 -3.20 3.53 7.71
C THR A 99 -2.18 2.44 8.00
N LYS A 100 -0.92 2.79 8.30
CA LYS A 100 0.09 1.81 8.75
C LYS A 100 -0.27 1.16 10.08
N GLU A 101 -0.81 1.92 11.02
CA GLU A 101 -1.31 1.39 12.30
C GLU A 101 -2.52 0.47 12.09
N LYS A 102 -3.44 0.82 11.17
CA LYS A 102 -4.55 -0.06 10.75
C LYS A 102 -4.02 -1.36 10.13
N GLU A 103 -3.07 -1.29 9.19
CA GLU A 103 -2.48 -2.48 8.58
C GLU A 103 -1.74 -3.35 9.61
N ALA A 104 -1.11 -2.74 10.63
CA ALA A 104 -0.48 -3.48 11.71
C ALA A 104 -1.52 -4.21 12.57
N ALA A 105 -2.60 -3.53 12.97
CA ALA A 105 -3.70 -4.14 13.71
C ALA A 105 -4.40 -5.24 12.90
N GLU A 106 -4.61 -5.06 11.59
CA GLU A 106 -5.15 -6.12 10.72
C GLU A 106 -4.21 -7.32 10.61
N ARG A 107 -2.89 -7.10 10.57
CA ARG A 107 -1.91 -8.20 10.60
C ARG A 107 -1.93 -8.94 11.93
N GLU A 108 -2.06 -8.23 13.04
CA GLU A 108 -2.14 -8.83 14.38
C GLU A 108 -3.43 -9.65 14.53
N MET A 109 -4.57 -9.12 14.08
CA MET A 109 -5.85 -9.84 14.05
C MET A 109 -5.79 -11.08 13.14
N ARG A 110 -5.15 -11.01 11.97
CA ARG A 110 -4.92 -12.18 11.11
C ARG A 110 -3.98 -13.21 11.76
N GLY A 111 -2.96 -12.75 12.49
CA GLY A 111 -2.08 -13.61 13.28
C GLY A 111 -2.85 -14.38 14.35
N ALA A 112 -3.65 -13.67 15.16
CA ALA A 112 -4.50 -14.27 16.18
C ALA A 112 -5.54 -15.24 15.59
N ALA A 113 -6.16 -14.89 14.46
CA ALA A 113 -7.06 -15.79 13.74
C ALA A 113 -6.33 -17.04 13.22
N GLY A 114 -5.11 -16.89 12.73
CA GLY A 114 -4.25 -18.01 12.31
C GLY A 114 -3.87 -18.93 13.47
N GLU A 115 -3.54 -18.37 14.64
CA GLU A 115 -3.26 -19.15 15.86
C GLU A 115 -4.51 -19.88 16.38
N ALA A 116 -5.68 -19.25 16.35
CA ALA A 116 -6.94 -19.88 16.70
C ALA A 116 -7.28 -21.03 15.75
N GLN A 117 -7.05 -20.84 14.44
CA GLN A 117 -7.23 -21.88 13.45
C GLN A 117 -6.24 -23.04 13.66
N GLN A 118 -4.96 -22.77 13.95
CA GLN A 118 -3.98 -23.81 14.27
C GLN A 118 -4.37 -24.62 15.52
N LYS A 119 -4.90 -23.96 16.56
CA LYS A 119 -5.44 -24.65 17.74
C LYS A 119 -6.65 -25.52 17.38
N GLY A 120 -7.55 -25.03 16.54
CA GLY A 120 -8.68 -25.81 16.02
C GLY A 120 -8.22 -27.04 15.23
N ASP A 121 -7.27 -26.86 14.31
CA ASP A 121 -6.67 -27.95 13.53
C ASP A 121 -5.96 -28.98 14.43
N ALA A 122 -5.27 -28.52 15.48
CA ALA A 122 -4.61 -29.41 16.45
C ALA A 122 -5.62 -30.25 17.24
N LEU A 123 -6.73 -29.66 17.68
CA LEU A 123 -7.82 -30.39 18.34
C LEU A 123 -8.52 -31.38 17.40
N LEU A 124 -8.68 -31.02 16.12
CA LEU A 124 -9.18 -31.93 15.09
C LEU A 124 -8.25 -33.13 14.88
N ILE A 125 -6.94 -32.90 14.79
CA ILE A 125 -5.94 -33.98 14.69
C ILE A 125 -5.96 -34.86 15.94
N GLU A 126 -6.10 -34.28 17.12
CA GLU A 126 -6.22 -35.03 18.38
C GLU A 126 -7.46 -35.93 18.37
N ARG A 127 -8.61 -35.39 17.94
CA ARG A 127 -9.86 -36.16 17.76
C ARG A 127 -9.70 -37.30 16.74
N GLU A 128 -9.13 -37.02 15.58
CA GLU A 128 -8.87 -38.05 14.55
C GLU A 128 -7.95 -39.15 15.08
N THR A 129 -6.96 -38.78 15.90
CA THR A 129 -6.05 -39.74 16.54
C THR A 129 -6.78 -40.58 17.59
N GLN A 130 -7.66 -39.97 18.40
CA GLN A 130 -8.50 -40.72 19.36
C GLN A 130 -9.45 -41.69 18.66
N LEU A 131 -10.11 -41.25 17.57
CA LEU A 131 -10.97 -42.12 16.76
C LEU A 131 -10.20 -43.28 16.13
N ALA A 132 -9.01 -43.03 15.57
CA ALA A 132 -8.15 -44.08 15.02
C ALA A 132 -7.72 -45.09 16.10
N ASN A 133 -7.39 -44.62 17.31
CA ASN A 133 -7.05 -45.51 18.43
C ASN A 133 -8.26 -46.36 18.86
N MET A 134 -9.46 -45.78 18.87
CA MET A 134 -10.69 -46.53 19.13
C MET A 134 -10.99 -47.58 18.06
N GLU A 135 -10.76 -47.28 16.78
CA GLU A 135 -10.89 -48.26 15.69
C GLU A 135 -9.88 -49.40 15.83
N ILE A 136 -8.63 -49.11 16.18
CA ILE A 136 -7.62 -50.15 16.45
C ILE A 136 -8.08 -51.03 17.62
N ALA A 137 -8.54 -50.43 18.72
CA ALA A 137 -9.05 -51.18 19.88
C ALA A 137 -10.27 -52.05 19.49
N LYS A 138 -11.17 -51.53 18.65
CA LYS A 138 -12.31 -52.29 18.11
C LYS A 138 -11.84 -53.50 17.31
N VAL A 139 -10.91 -53.34 16.38
CA VAL A 139 -10.36 -54.45 15.58
C VAL A 139 -9.67 -55.49 16.46
N GLN A 140 -8.95 -55.07 17.51
CA GLN A 140 -8.34 -55.99 18.47
C GLN A 140 -9.39 -56.79 19.25
N LEU A 141 -10.48 -56.15 19.68
CA LEU A 141 -11.59 -56.82 20.36
C LEU A 141 -12.30 -57.79 19.42
N GLU A 142 -12.58 -57.41 18.18
CA GLU A 142 -13.16 -58.28 17.16
C GLU A 142 -12.27 -59.50 16.88
N GLY A 143 -10.94 -59.30 16.78
CA GLY A 143 -9.97 -60.39 16.63
C GLY A 143 -9.96 -61.34 17.83
N ARG A 144 -10.10 -60.81 19.05
CA ARG A 144 -10.17 -61.62 20.29
C ARG A 144 -11.48 -62.40 20.36
N ILE A 145 -12.60 -61.81 19.95
CA ILE A 145 -13.90 -62.50 19.84
C ILE A 145 -13.80 -63.65 18.84
N ALA A 146 -13.26 -63.41 17.64
CA ALA A 146 -13.08 -64.46 16.63
C ALA A 146 -12.13 -65.58 17.11
N GLY A 147 -11.13 -65.25 17.93
CA GLY A 147 -10.27 -66.24 18.59
C GLY A 147 -11.04 -67.13 19.57
N LEU A 148 -11.83 -66.52 20.45
CA LEU A 148 -12.70 -67.25 21.40
C LEU A 148 -13.75 -68.11 20.70
N GLU A 149 -14.30 -67.65 19.57
CA GLU A 149 -15.24 -68.43 18.76
C GLU A 149 -14.59 -69.68 18.15
N ARG A 150 -13.32 -69.59 17.71
CA ARG A 150 -12.56 -70.76 17.24
C ARG A 150 -12.26 -71.73 18.37
N GLU A 151 -11.76 -71.24 19.51
CA GLU A 151 -11.51 -72.09 20.68
C GLU A 151 -12.79 -72.83 21.13
N LYS A 152 -13.95 -72.15 21.06
CA LYS A 152 -15.25 -72.77 21.33
C LYS A 152 -15.60 -73.88 20.33
N GLU A 153 -15.25 -73.72 19.06
CA GLU A 153 -15.51 -74.75 18.04
C GLU A 153 -14.54 -75.93 18.16
N ASP A 154 -13.26 -75.67 18.40
CA ASP A 154 -12.25 -76.71 18.69
C ASP A 154 -12.68 -77.56 19.89
N LEU A 155 -13.12 -76.92 20.99
CA LEU A 155 -13.66 -77.61 22.16
C LEU A 155 -14.91 -78.44 21.84
N ARG A 156 -15.77 -78.00 20.91
CA ARG A 156 -16.93 -78.79 20.46
C ARG A 156 -16.50 -80.01 19.65
N GLU A 157 -15.51 -79.86 18.77
CA GLU A 157 -14.96 -80.98 18.01
C GLU A 157 -14.29 -82.01 18.93
N GLU A 158 -13.50 -81.57 19.90
CA GLU A 158 -12.91 -82.45 20.92
C GLU A 158 -13.99 -83.22 21.68
N LEU A 159 -15.08 -82.55 22.06
CA LEU A 159 -16.19 -83.17 22.78
C LEU A 159 -16.95 -84.19 21.90
N GLN A 160 -17.09 -83.93 20.60
CA GLN A 160 -17.64 -84.90 19.64
C GLN A 160 -16.71 -86.10 19.45
N VAL A 161 -15.39 -85.90 19.38
CA VAL A 161 -14.41 -86.98 19.27
C VAL A 161 -14.45 -87.86 20.52
N ALA A 162 -14.47 -87.26 21.71
CA ALA A 162 -14.61 -87.98 22.97
C ALA A 162 -15.91 -88.78 23.03
N ALA A 163 -17.03 -88.20 22.58
CA ALA A 163 -18.31 -88.91 22.49
C ALA A 163 -18.25 -90.13 21.55
N ARG A 164 -17.64 -90.00 20.37
CA ARG A 164 -17.44 -91.13 19.44
C ARG A 164 -16.51 -92.19 20.00
N GLN A 165 -15.45 -91.81 20.71
CA GLN A 165 -14.55 -92.76 21.38
C GLN A 165 -15.26 -93.54 22.48
N LEU A 166 -16.16 -92.88 23.23
CA LEU A 166 -17.02 -93.55 24.22
C LEU A 166 -18.00 -94.53 23.56
N GLU A 167 -18.60 -94.15 22.42
CA GLU A 167 -19.46 -95.06 21.64
C GLU A 167 -18.68 -96.25 21.06
N GLN A 168 -17.47 -96.03 20.54
CA GLN A 168 -16.60 -97.11 20.07
C GLN A 168 -16.15 -98.04 21.20
N ALA A 169 -15.81 -97.49 22.37
CA ALA A 169 -15.48 -98.29 23.54
C ALA A 169 -16.68 -99.15 23.99
N ARG A 170 -17.90 -98.61 23.95
CA ARG A 170 -19.15 -99.37 24.19
C ARG A 170 -19.35 -100.47 23.15
N ALA A 171 -19.14 -100.17 21.86
CA ALA A 171 -19.29 -101.16 20.79
C ALA A 171 -18.23 -102.27 20.83
N VAL A 172 -16.98 -101.95 21.18
CA VAL A 172 -15.90 -102.95 21.37
C VAL A 172 -16.15 -103.80 22.62
N GLN A 173 -16.75 -103.23 23.67
CA GLN A 173 -17.21 -103.99 24.83
C GLN A 173 -18.35 -104.95 24.45
N GLU A 174 -19.28 -104.54 23.59
CA GLU A 174 -20.37 -105.40 23.08
C GLU A 174 -19.86 -106.47 22.10
N GLN A 175 -18.84 -106.18 21.28
CA GLN A 175 -18.24 -107.14 20.33
C GLN A 175 -17.18 -108.07 20.96
N GLY A 176 -16.57 -107.68 22.08
CA GLY A 176 -15.66 -108.54 22.86
C GLY A 176 -16.33 -109.75 23.52
N MET A 177 -17.66 -109.86 23.44
CA MET A 177 -18.47 -110.92 24.05
C MET A 177 -18.98 -111.97 23.05
N SER A 178 -18.49 -112.03 21.81
CA SER A 178 -19.00 -113.00 20.82
C SER A 178 -17.96 -113.90 20.12
N VAL A 179 -16.70 -113.96 20.60
CA VAL A 179 -15.64 -114.78 19.94
C VAL A 179 -15.07 -115.90 20.84
N SER A 180 -15.40 -115.97 22.14
CA SER A 180 -14.97 -117.07 23.02
C SER A 180 -15.98 -118.25 23.13
N GLU A 181 -17.10 -118.19 22.41
CA GLU A 181 -18.29 -119.03 22.67
C GLU A 181 -18.31 -120.37 21.89
N GLN A 182 -17.38 -120.62 20.97
CA GLN A 182 -17.43 -121.81 20.09
C GLN A 182 -16.38 -122.91 20.33
N GLN A 183 -15.42 -122.76 21.25
CA GLN A 183 -14.34 -123.76 21.44
C GLN A 183 -14.35 -124.52 22.80
N TRP A 184 -15.29 -124.26 23.72
CA TRP A 184 -15.25 -124.81 25.09
C TRP A 184 -16.25 -125.93 25.42
N SER A 185 -17.12 -126.35 24.49
CA SER A 185 -18.29 -127.18 24.79
C SER A 185 -18.04 -128.61 25.30
N SER A 186 -16.82 -129.17 25.19
CA SER A 186 -16.52 -130.52 25.72
C SER A 186 -15.70 -130.53 27.03
N LYS A 187 -15.16 -129.39 27.46
CA LYS A 187 -14.43 -129.23 28.74
C LYS A 187 -15.29 -128.57 29.83
N VAL A 188 -16.51 -128.17 29.45
CA VAL A 188 -17.50 -127.42 30.23
C VAL A 188 -18.16 -128.25 31.34
N ARG A 189 -18.30 -129.58 31.21
CA ARG A 189 -19.06 -130.38 32.19
C ARG A 189 -18.36 -130.61 33.54
N GLU A 190 -17.02 -130.62 33.61
CA GLU A 190 -16.28 -130.76 34.88
C GLU A 190 -15.90 -129.40 35.51
N LEU A 191 -15.80 -128.33 34.71
CA LEU A 191 -15.58 -126.97 35.21
C LEU A 191 -16.88 -126.27 35.64
N GLU A 192 -18.05 -126.74 35.18
CA GLU A 192 -19.39 -126.16 35.43
C GLU A 192 -19.73 -125.93 36.91
N GLU A 193 -19.31 -126.79 37.83
CA GLU A 193 -19.60 -126.64 39.26
C GLU A 193 -18.64 -125.68 39.97
N SER A 194 -17.36 -125.66 39.59
CA SER A 194 -16.38 -124.68 40.12
C SER A 194 -16.58 -123.28 39.53
N HIS A 195 -16.92 -123.20 38.23
CA HIS A 195 -17.22 -121.95 37.53
C HIS A 195 -18.56 -121.33 37.94
N LYS A 196 -19.58 -122.09 38.37
CA LYS A 196 -20.84 -121.48 38.83
C LYS A 196 -20.63 -120.55 40.02
N LYS A 197 -19.71 -120.90 40.92
CA LYS A 197 -19.32 -120.06 42.06
C LYS A 197 -18.48 -118.86 41.62
N GLN A 198 -17.44 -119.08 40.82
CA GLN A 198 -16.57 -117.99 40.35
C GLN A 198 -17.26 -117.04 39.36
N LEU A 199 -18.22 -117.49 38.54
CA LEU A 199 -19.02 -116.64 37.66
C LEU A 199 -20.08 -115.86 38.44
N ALA A 200 -20.62 -116.38 39.53
CA ALA A 200 -21.47 -115.60 40.42
C ALA A 200 -20.66 -114.46 41.06
N ASP A 201 -19.44 -114.74 41.52
CA ASP A 201 -18.53 -113.73 42.07
C ASP A 201 -18.07 -112.74 40.99
N ILE A 202 -17.68 -113.18 39.79
CA ILE A 202 -17.28 -112.28 38.68
C ILE A 202 -18.47 -111.45 38.19
N ARG A 203 -19.69 -112.01 38.10
CA ARG A 203 -20.88 -111.24 37.74
C ARG A 203 -21.27 -110.24 38.82
N ALA A 204 -21.13 -110.60 40.10
CA ALA A 204 -21.31 -109.67 41.21
C ALA A 204 -20.27 -108.55 41.19
N THR A 205 -19.00 -108.89 40.92
CA THR A 205 -17.90 -107.92 40.86
C THR A 205 -18.01 -107.03 39.62
N ASN A 206 -18.38 -107.57 38.45
CA ASN A 206 -18.64 -106.78 37.25
C ASN A 206 -19.90 -105.92 37.38
N ALA A 207 -20.96 -106.41 38.01
CA ALA A 207 -22.13 -105.59 38.32
C ALA A 207 -21.75 -104.44 39.26
N GLN A 208 -20.91 -104.70 40.27
CA GLN A 208 -20.41 -103.69 41.19
C GLN A 208 -19.46 -102.68 40.51
N LEU A 209 -18.59 -103.11 39.59
CA LEU A 209 -17.72 -102.22 38.82
C LEU A 209 -18.49 -101.39 37.79
N MET A 210 -19.53 -101.94 37.17
CA MET A 210 -20.39 -101.20 36.24
C MET A 210 -21.30 -100.20 36.99
N ASP A 211 -21.73 -100.53 38.20
CA ASP A 211 -22.47 -99.62 39.09
C ASP A 211 -21.56 -98.49 39.63
N GLN A 212 -20.29 -98.80 39.91
CA GLN A 212 -19.29 -97.77 40.25
C GLN A 212 -18.96 -96.88 39.06
N ALA A 213 -18.76 -97.45 37.87
CA ALA A 213 -18.46 -96.70 36.65
C ALA A 213 -19.64 -95.81 36.21
N SER A 214 -20.88 -96.31 36.30
CA SER A 214 -22.08 -95.50 36.04
C SER A 214 -22.20 -94.36 37.06
N GLY A 215 -21.85 -94.61 38.32
CA GLY A 215 -21.76 -93.59 39.37
C GLY A 215 -20.74 -92.49 39.05
N PHE A 216 -19.55 -92.84 38.56
CA PHE A 216 -18.53 -91.85 38.15
C PHE A 216 -18.94 -91.04 36.93
N VAL A 217 -19.51 -91.68 35.90
CA VAL A 217 -19.98 -90.99 34.69
C VAL A 217 -21.12 -90.02 35.03
N GLU A 218 -22.05 -90.42 35.90
CA GLU A 218 -23.15 -89.56 36.32
C GLU A 218 -22.66 -88.37 37.18
N GLN A 219 -21.61 -88.58 38.00
CA GLN A 219 -20.96 -87.50 38.75
C GLN A 219 -20.23 -86.53 37.82
N GLU A 220 -19.48 -87.03 36.84
CA GLU A 220 -18.76 -86.20 35.87
C GLU A 220 -19.72 -85.40 34.98
N LYS A 221 -20.82 -86.02 34.54
CA LYS A 221 -21.91 -85.33 33.82
C LYS A 221 -22.48 -84.18 34.64
N LYS A 222 -22.81 -84.40 35.93
CA LYS A 222 -23.32 -83.34 36.82
C LYS A 222 -22.30 -82.22 37.03
N MET A 223 -21.01 -82.56 37.12
CA MET A 223 -19.93 -81.57 37.25
C MET A 223 -19.77 -80.72 35.98
N LEU A 224 -19.85 -81.33 34.80
CA LEU A 224 -19.84 -80.62 33.52
C LEU A 224 -21.08 -79.74 33.34
N GLU A 225 -22.27 -80.22 33.70
CA GLU A 225 -23.51 -79.42 33.67
C GLU A 225 -23.40 -78.18 34.59
N LEU A 226 -22.89 -78.35 35.81
CA LEU A 226 -22.62 -77.23 36.73
C LEU A 226 -21.60 -76.24 36.15
N ARG A 227 -20.56 -76.73 35.48
CA ARG A 227 -19.53 -75.87 34.87
C ARG A 227 -20.09 -75.09 33.68
N VAL A 228 -20.92 -75.71 32.84
CA VAL A 228 -21.61 -75.03 31.74
C VAL A 228 -22.54 -73.94 32.29
N GLN A 229 -23.35 -74.24 33.31
CA GLN A 229 -24.22 -73.24 33.95
C GLN A 229 -23.44 -72.07 34.54
N THR A 230 -22.29 -72.35 35.14
CA THR A 230 -21.40 -71.30 35.69
C THR A 230 -20.84 -70.43 34.57
N LEU A 231 -20.37 -71.04 33.47
CA LEU A 231 -19.84 -70.30 32.31
C LEU A 231 -20.93 -69.46 31.62
N GLU A 232 -22.14 -70.00 31.47
CA GLU A 232 -23.29 -69.25 30.95
C GLU A 232 -23.71 -68.08 31.85
N GLY A 233 -23.58 -68.24 33.17
CA GLY A 233 -23.72 -67.15 34.14
C GLY A 233 -22.69 -66.06 33.91
N THR A 234 -21.40 -66.42 33.87
CA THR A 234 -20.32 -65.44 33.64
C THR A 234 -20.42 -64.74 32.28
N LEU A 235 -20.89 -65.42 31.24
CA LEU A 235 -21.12 -64.81 29.93
C LEU A 235 -22.27 -63.78 29.95
N ARG A 236 -23.33 -64.04 30.73
CA ARG A 236 -24.39 -63.06 30.94
C ARG A 236 -23.88 -61.84 31.67
N ASP A 237 -23.18 -62.03 32.79
CA ASP A 237 -22.62 -60.93 33.57
C ASP A 237 -21.66 -60.05 32.73
N LEU A 238 -20.80 -60.67 31.91
CA LEU A 238 -19.89 -59.94 31.01
C LEU A 238 -20.62 -59.18 29.90
N ASN A 239 -21.73 -59.72 29.38
CA ASN A 239 -22.55 -59.01 28.39
C ASN A 239 -23.27 -57.81 29.03
N GLU A 240 -23.82 -57.97 30.23
CA GLU A 240 -24.45 -56.89 30.99
C GLU A 240 -23.42 -55.78 31.31
N GLU A 241 -22.20 -56.15 31.73
CA GLU A 241 -21.11 -55.19 31.95
C GLU A 241 -20.70 -54.46 30.67
N LYS A 242 -20.60 -55.18 29.54
CA LYS A 242 -20.31 -54.59 28.22
C LYS A 242 -21.38 -53.58 27.82
N GLU A 243 -22.66 -53.92 27.96
CA GLU A 243 -23.77 -53.03 27.62
C GLU A 243 -23.79 -51.80 28.54
N ALA A 244 -23.54 -51.98 29.84
CA ALA A 244 -23.41 -50.87 30.79
C ALA A 244 -22.25 -49.93 30.42
N LYS A 245 -21.06 -50.46 30.11
CA LYS A 245 -19.90 -49.66 29.68
C LYS A 245 -20.12 -48.98 28.35
N GLN A 246 -20.82 -49.62 27.43
CA GLN A 246 -21.18 -49.00 26.15
C GLN A 246 -22.20 -47.87 26.34
N ALA A 247 -23.15 -48.02 27.27
CA ALA A 247 -24.08 -46.95 27.64
C ALA A 247 -23.35 -45.75 28.29
N GLU A 248 -22.47 -45.99 29.27
CA GLU A 248 -21.62 -44.97 29.90
C GLU A 248 -20.79 -44.21 28.85
N SER A 249 -20.14 -44.93 27.93
CA SER A 249 -19.35 -44.31 26.86
C SER A 249 -20.20 -43.44 25.93
N ASN A 250 -21.41 -43.89 25.58
CA ASN A 250 -22.30 -43.12 24.71
C ASN A 250 -22.84 -41.87 25.40
N GLU A 251 -23.07 -41.92 26.71
CA GLU A 251 -23.48 -40.76 27.51
C GLU A 251 -22.34 -39.73 27.59
N ALA A 252 -21.12 -40.17 27.87
CA ALA A 252 -19.94 -39.30 27.88
C ALA A 252 -19.68 -38.62 26.52
N ILE A 253 -19.90 -39.34 25.41
CA ILE A 253 -19.80 -38.76 24.06
C ILE A 253 -20.83 -37.63 23.88
N ARG A 254 -22.09 -37.84 24.28
CA ARG A 254 -23.14 -36.81 24.17
C ARG A 254 -22.84 -35.58 25.01
N ASP A 255 -22.32 -35.76 26.22
CA ASP A 255 -21.95 -34.65 27.11
C ASP A 255 -20.79 -33.83 26.52
N LEU A 256 -19.80 -34.49 25.93
CA LEU A 256 -18.70 -33.82 25.23
C LEU A 256 -19.16 -33.09 23.97
N GLU A 257 -20.04 -33.70 23.18
CA GLU A 257 -20.67 -33.05 22.02
C GLU A 257 -21.46 -31.81 22.43
N ALA A 258 -22.25 -31.88 23.50
CA ALA A 258 -23.02 -30.73 24.01
C ALA A 258 -22.11 -29.60 24.53
N ALA A 259 -21.02 -29.92 25.24
CA ALA A 259 -20.07 -28.94 25.72
C ALA A 259 -19.30 -28.24 24.58
N LEU A 260 -18.96 -28.98 23.52
CA LEU A 260 -18.34 -28.40 22.32
C LEU A 260 -19.29 -27.47 21.58
N ASP A 261 -20.54 -27.89 21.41
CA ASP A 261 -21.61 -27.08 20.83
C ASP A 261 -21.81 -25.75 21.58
N GLU A 262 -21.73 -25.77 22.92
CA GLU A 262 -21.80 -24.57 23.75
C GLU A 262 -20.56 -23.68 23.57
N LEU A 263 -19.36 -24.27 23.56
CA LEU A 263 -18.10 -23.56 23.33
C LEU A 263 -18.06 -22.88 21.94
N GLU A 264 -18.54 -23.57 20.89
CA GLU A 264 -18.61 -23.04 19.53
C GLU A 264 -19.61 -21.87 19.44
N ARG A 265 -20.76 -21.96 20.11
CA ARG A 265 -21.73 -20.86 20.21
C ARG A 265 -21.14 -19.65 20.93
N ASP A 266 -20.46 -19.86 22.06
CA ASP A 266 -19.83 -18.78 22.81
C ASP A 266 -18.70 -18.11 22.01
N SER A 267 -17.85 -18.91 21.35
CA SER A 267 -16.78 -18.42 20.48
C SER A 267 -17.33 -17.61 19.31
N THR A 268 -18.35 -18.11 18.62
CA THR A 268 -18.97 -17.39 17.49
C THR A 268 -19.63 -16.09 17.94
N VAL A 269 -20.28 -16.06 19.11
CA VAL A 269 -20.85 -14.84 19.69
C VAL A 269 -19.76 -13.82 20.05
N GLN A 270 -18.65 -14.25 20.66
CA GLN A 270 -17.54 -13.36 21.01
C GLN A 270 -16.86 -12.78 19.77
N VAL A 271 -16.59 -13.60 18.74
CA VAL A 271 -16.03 -13.14 17.46
C VAL A 271 -16.98 -12.15 16.79
N ALA A 272 -18.28 -12.45 16.73
CA ALA A 272 -19.27 -11.55 16.13
C ALA A 272 -19.42 -10.22 16.88
N ARG A 273 -19.22 -10.20 18.21
CA ARG A 273 -19.18 -8.97 19.01
C ARG A 273 -17.92 -8.17 18.70
N ALA A 274 -16.74 -8.81 18.70
CA ALA A 274 -15.47 -8.14 18.42
C ALA A 274 -15.43 -7.53 17.01
N VAL A 275 -15.96 -8.25 16.00
CA VAL A 275 -16.10 -7.73 14.63
C VAL A 275 -17.00 -6.50 14.59
N ARG A 276 -18.19 -6.55 15.21
CA ARG A 276 -19.11 -5.40 15.26
C ARG A 276 -18.50 -4.18 15.97
N GLU A 277 -17.80 -4.38 17.08
CA GLU A 277 -17.12 -3.29 17.78
C GLU A 277 -15.99 -2.69 16.93
N GLY A 278 -15.25 -3.53 16.20
CA GLY A 278 -14.23 -3.09 15.24
C GLY A 278 -14.82 -2.27 14.10
N GLU A 279 -15.90 -2.74 13.47
CA GLU A 279 -16.61 -2.05 12.40
C GLU A 279 -17.17 -0.69 12.87
N GLN A 280 -17.76 -0.63 14.06
CA GLN A 280 -18.27 0.63 14.63
C GLN A 280 -17.14 1.64 14.88
N LYS A 281 -16.01 1.18 15.43
CA LYS A 281 -14.83 2.05 15.65
C LYS A 281 -14.26 2.55 14.32
N LEU A 282 -14.20 1.70 13.30
CA LEU A 282 -13.74 2.07 11.97
C LEU A 282 -14.66 3.10 11.33
N GLN A 283 -15.98 2.87 11.32
CA GLN A 283 -16.96 3.83 10.78
C GLN A 283 -16.92 5.17 11.53
N ALA A 284 -16.77 5.15 12.86
CA ALA A 284 -16.63 6.38 13.65
C ALA A 284 -15.34 7.15 13.31
N ALA A 285 -14.24 6.45 13.01
CA ALA A 285 -12.99 7.06 12.58
C ALA A 285 -13.10 7.64 11.15
N GLU A 286 -13.67 6.88 10.22
CA GLU A 286 -13.89 7.31 8.83
C GLU A 286 -14.81 8.53 8.76
N THR A 287 -15.90 8.55 9.52
CA THR A 287 -16.82 9.71 9.56
C THR A 287 -16.18 10.95 10.18
N LYS A 288 -15.39 10.82 11.24
CA LYS A 288 -14.61 11.94 11.80
C LYS A 288 -13.58 12.46 10.80
N PHE A 289 -12.92 11.55 10.08
CA PHE A 289 -11.93 11.89 9.08
C PHE A 289 -12.54 12.64 7.90
N MET A 290 -13.63 12.11 7.31
CA MET A 290 -14.34 12.75 6.20
C MET A 290 -14.82 14.17 6.55
N ARG A 291 -15.25 14.39 7.80
CA ARG A 291 -15.62 15.74 8.28
C ARG A 291 -14.41 16.67 8.33
N ALA A 292 -13.29 16.22 8.91
CA ALA A 292 -12.07 17.03 9.00
C ALA A 292 -11.46 17.34 7.63
N GLU A 293 -11.49 16.39 6.69
CA GLU A 293 -11.03 16.60 5.32
C GLU A 293 -11.94 17.59 4.56
N SER A 294 -13.25 17.46 4.71
CA SER A 294 -14.22 18.39 4.10
C SER A 294 -14.07 19.82 4.63
N GLU A 295 -13.81 19.97 5.93
CA GLU A 295 -13.59 21.27 6.57
C GLU A 295 -12.28 21.92 6.07
N LEU A 296 -11.19 21.16 6.00
CA LEU A 296 -9.92 21.63 5.44
C LEU A 296 -10.03 22.01 3.95
N LEU A 297 -10.74 21.23 3.14
CA LEU A 297 -10.95 21.55 1.72
C LEU A 297 -11.71 22.87 1.57
N ARG A 298 -12.75 23.08 2.40
CA ARG A 298 -13.51 24.33 2.41
C ARG A 298 -12.66 25.53 2.82
N GLU A 299 -11.81 25.39 3.83
CA GLU A 299 -10.87 26.45 4.25
C GLU A 299 -9.87 26.80 3.14
N VAL A 300 -9.34 25.80 2.43
CA VAL A 300 -8.42 26.00 1.30
C VAL A 300 -9.12 26.73 0.16
N GLU A 301 -10.36 26.39 -0.15
CA GLU A 301 -11.11 27.02 -1.24
C GLU A 301 -11.48 28.48 -0.94
N VAL A 302 -11.84 28.78 0.32
CA VAL A 302 -12.03 30.16 0.80
C VAL A 302 -10.71 30.95 0.75
N ALA A 303 -9.59 30.34 1.14
CA ALA A 303 -8.29 31.01 1.05
C ALA A 303 -7.90 31.29 -0.40
N LYS A 304 -8.13 30.33 -1.30
CA LYS A 304 -7.81 30.43 -2.73
C LYS A 304 -8.63 31.53 -3.42
N SER A 305 -9.94 31.56 -3.21
CA SER A 305 -10.79 32.63 -3.74
C SER A 305 -10.38 34.02 -3.23
N LYS A 306 -9.95 34.13 -1.96
CA LYS A 306 -9.42 35.38 -1.42
C LYS A 306 -8.10 35.80 -2.06
N THR A 307 -7.19 34.85 -2.31
CA THR A 307 -5.95 35.15 -3.03
C THR A 307 -6.19 35.54 -4.49
N GLU A 308 -7.14 34.90 -5.18
CA GLU A 308 -7.52 35.26 -6.55
C GLU A 308 -8.11 36.69 -6.61
N ALA A 309 -9.02 37.03 -5.70
CA ALA A 309 -9.58 38.38 -5.60
C ALA A 309 -8.52 39.46 -5.30
N LEU A 310 -7.58 39.20 -4.38
CA LEU A 310 -6.47 40.12 -4.10
C LEU A 310 -5.53 40.27 -5.30
N GLN A 311 -5.32 39.18 -6.05
CA GLN A 311 -4.48 39.20 -7.24
C GLN A 311 -5.12 40.02 -8.37
N GLU A 312 -6.44 39.91 -8.53
CA GLU A 312 -7.22 40.73 -9.47
C GLU A 312 -7.16 42.23 -9.11
N GLN A 313 -7.36 42.56 -7.83
CA GLN A 313 -7.21 43.94 -7.32
C GLN A 313 -5.79 44.50 -7.55
N LEU A 314 -4.75 43.69 -7.36
CA LEU A 314 -3.36 44.10 -7.62
C LEU A 314 -3.09 44.33 -9.11
N THR A 315 -3.70 43.54 -10.00
CA THR A 315 -3.61 43.79 -11.45
C THR A 315 -4.32 45.08 -11.84
N GLU A 316 -5.53 45.32 -11.35
CA GLU A 316 -6.27 46.58 -11.60
C GLU A 316 -5.48 47.79 -11.11
N LEU A 317 -4.98 47.77 -9.87
CA LEU A 317 -4.19 48.87 -9.32
C LEU A 317 -2.89 49.11 -10.09
N ARG A 318 -2.23 48.06 -10.60
CA ARG A 318 -1.04 48.21 -11.45
C ARG A 318 -1.36 48.86 -12.78
N ASP A 319 -2.49 48.52 -13.38
CA ASP A 319 -2.85 49.05 -14.68
C ASP A 319 -3.31 50.52 -14.55
N VAL A 320 -4.06 50.87 -13.49
CA VAL A 320 -4.33 52.27 -13.12
C VAL A 320 -3.02 53.04 -12.91
N TYR A 321 -2.08 52.49 -12.12
CA TYR A 321 -0.79 53.13 -11.89
C TYR A 321 0.02 53.35 -13.20
N LYS A 322 -0.02 52.39 -14.14
CA LYS A 322 0.64 52.54 -15.44
C LYS A 322 -0.04 53.60 -16.31
N GLU A 323 -1.37 53.67 -16.29
CA GLU A 323 -2.11 54.71 -17.02
C GLU A 323 -1.84 56.08 -16.44
N ASP A 324 -1.98 56.27 -15.13
CA ASP A 324 -1.69 57.54 -14.46
C ASP A 324 -0.24 57.99 -14.70
N LYS A 325 0.72 57.06 -14.66
CA LYS A 325 2.12 57.35 -15.00
C LYS A 325 2.30 57.78 -16.46
N LYS A 326 1.59 57.17 -17.40
CA LYS A 326 1.63 57.55 -18.83
C LYS A 326 0.94 58.89 -19.07
N GLU A 327 -0.21 59.13 -18.44
CA GLU A 327 -0.91 60.41 -18.51
C GLU A 327 -0.07 61.53 -17.91
N ALA A 328 0.52 61.32 -16.73
CA ALA A 328 1.43 62.30 -16.12
C ALA A 328 2.64 62.59 -17.02
N ALA A 329 3.28 61.54 -17.57
CA ALA A 329 4.42 61.71 -18.48
C ALA A 329 4.04 62.47 -19.76
N THR A 330 2.90 62.16 -20.37
CA THR A 330 2.43 62.83 -21.60
C THR A 330 2.00 64.28 -21.34
N ARG A 331 1.29 64.55 -20.24
CA ARG A 331 0.95 65.93 -19.83
C ARG A 331 2.21 66.76 -19.61
N GLN A 332 3.15 66.23 -18.84
CA GLN A 332 4.44 66.88 -18.60
C GLN A 332 5.21 67.13 -19.90
N GLU A 333 5.23 66.19 -20.85
CA GLU A 333 5.89 66.36 -22.14
C GLU A 333 5.18 67.42 -23.01
N THR A 334 3.84 67.45 -23.03
CA THR A 334 3.08 68.47 -23.77
C THR A 334 3.25 69.87 -23.20
N GLU A 335 3.31 69.99 -21.87
CA GLU A 335 3.50 71.25 -21.16
C GLU A 335 4.93 71.78 -21.31
N VAL A 336 5.94 70.92 -21.20
CA VAL A 336 7.34 71.29 -21.48
C VAL A 336 7.45 71.80 -22.92
N ARG A 337 6.87 71.12 -23.91
CA ARG A 337 6.87 71.58 -25.31
C ARG A 337 6.08 72.88 -25.53
N ALA A 338 5.08 73.17 -24.70
CA ALA A 338 4.33 74.43 -24.76
C ALA A 338 5.17 75.58 -24.17
N LEU A 339 5.78 75.36 -23.00
CA LEU A 339 6.69 76.32 -22.36
C LEU A 339 7.94 76.57 -23.22
N GLU A 340 8.51 75.55 -23.85
CA GLU A 340 9.64 75.73 -24.79
C GLU A 340 9.26 76.61 -25.99
N ARG A 341 8.03 76.50 -26.50
CA ARG A 341 7.53 77.36 -27.59
C ARG A 341 7.34 78.80 -27.13
N GLU A 342 6.78 79.01 -25.93
CA GLU A 342 6.63 80.35 -25.37
C GLU A 342 7.99 80.99 -25.04
N VAL A 343 8.92 80.26 -24.41
CA VAL A 343 10.28 80.73 -24.14
C VAL A 343 11.01 81.08 -25.44
N LYS A 344 10.85 80.28 -26.50
CA LYS A 344 11.41 80.58 -27.81
C LYS A 344 10.82 81.87 -28.39
N SER A 345 9.50 82.04 -28.36
CA SER A 345 8.83 83.27 -28.79
C SER A 345 9.30 84.49 -28.01
N VAL A 346 9.43 84.39 -26.69
CA VAL A 346 9.90 85.48 -25.82
C VAL A 346 11.39 85.78 -26.09
N ARG A 347 12.23 84.77 -26.34
CA ARG A 347 13.63 85.00 -26.76
C ARG A 347 13.72 85.72 -28.10
N GLU A 348 12.93 85.31 -29.09
CA GLU A 348 12.88 85.96 -30.40
C GLU A 348 12.39 87.41 -30.28
N GLN A 349 11.38 87.68 -29.45
CA GLN A 349 10.93 89.03 -29.14
C GLN A 349 12.01 89.86 -28.45
N LEU A 350 12.67 89.30 -27.42
CA LEU A 350 13.74 89.97 -26.67
C LEU A 350 14.97 90.24 -27.56
N GLU A 351 15.32 89.33 -28.46
CA GLU A 351 16.38 89.55 -29.46
C GLU A 351 15.99 90.62 -30.45
N SER A 352 14.73 90.65 -30.92
CA SER A 352 14.24 91.73 -31.80
C SER A 352 14.27 93.08 -31.09
N GLU A 353 13.88 93.15 -29.81
CA GLU A 353 13.91 94.37 -29.00
C GLU A 353 15.35 94.78 -28.64
N ARG A 354 16.25 93.83 -28.40
CA ARG A 354 17.68 94.11 -28.22
C ARG A 354 18.30 94.65 -29.49
N GLN A 355 17.98 94.09 -30.65
CA GLN A 355 18.41 94.60 -31.95
C GLN A 355 17.87 96.02 -32.17
N GLN A 356 16.60 96.25 -31.86
CA GLN A 356 15.96 97.57 -31.95
C GLN A 356 16.57 98.58 -30.96
N LYS A 357 16.91 98.16 -29.74
CA LYS A 357 17.67 98.97 -28.76
C LYS A 357 19.12 99.19 -29.17
N GLN A 358 19.75 98.25 -29.85
CA GLN A 358 21.12 98.38 -30.35
C GLN A 358 21.17 99.34 -31.56
N ASP A 359 20.13 99.32 -32.41
CA ASP A 359 19.92 100.30 -33.47
C ASP A 359 19.62 101.70 -32.90
N LEU A 360 18.87 101.80 -31.79
CA LEU A 360 18.65 103.06 -31.07
C LEU A 360 19.92 103.53 -30.33
N ARG A 361 20.71 102.64 -29.74
CA ARG A 361 22.02 102.95 -29.12
C ARG A 361 23.10 103.29 -30.15
N SER A 362 22.95 102.87 -31.40
CA SER A 362 23.81 103.31 -32.50
C SER A 362 23.53 104.75 -32.96
N LYS A 363 22.40 105.34 -32.50
CA LYS A 363 22.05 106.75 -32.73
C LYS A 363 22.40 107.68 -31.57
N ASP A 364 22.55 107.18 -30.35
CA ASP A 364 22.99 107.96 -29.19
C ASP A 364 24.22 107.33 -28.53
N LYS A 365 25.40 107.72 -29.04
CA LYS A 365 26.63 107.68 -28.25
C LYS A 365 26.53 108.78 -27.20
N ASP A 366 26.17 108.41 -25.98
CA ASP A 366 27.01 108.59 -24.79
C ASP A 366 26.20 108.37 -23.49
N GLY A 367 26.68 107.44 -22.66
CA GLY A 367 26.39 107.40 -21.22
C GLY A 367 25.32 106.43 -20.73
N LEU A 368 25.65 105.74 -19.63
CA LEU A 368 24.80 104.91 -18.74
C LEU A 368 24.59 103.43 -19.10
N THR A 369 25.60 102.64 -18.75
CA THR A 369 25.53 101.22 -18.41
C THR A 369 25.46 101.07 -16.89
N GLY A 370 24.41 100.43 -16.36
CA GLY A 370 24.33 100.19 -14.91
C GLY A 370 23.32 99.14 -14.42
N ALA A 371 22.11 99.05 -14.99
CA ALA A 371 21.04 98.25 -14.35
C ALA A 371 20.71 96.89 -15.00
N ALA A 372 21.33 96.53 -16.13
CA ALA A 372 21.03 95.28 -16.85
C ALA A 372 21.90 94.08 -16.44
N SER A 373 22.91 94.28 -15.57
CA SER A 373 23.85 93.25 -15.14
C SER A 373 23.26 92.32 -14.07
N ASP A 374 22.46 92.88 -13.15
CA ASP A 374 22.02 92.13 -11.96
C ASP A 374 20.85 91.18 -12.25
N VAL A 375 19.99 91.52 -13.22
CA VAL A 375 18.89 90.63 -13.65
C VAL A 375 19.43 89.44 -14.46
N VAL A 376 20.49 89.64 -15.25
CA VAL A 376 21.16 88.56 -15.98
C VAL A 376 21.93 87.64 -15.02
N ALA A 377 22.55 88.20 -13.98
CA ALA A 377 23.20 87.40 -12.93
C ALA A 377 22.18 86.57 -12.13
N GLY A 378 21.01 87.13 -11.81
CA GLY A 378 19.92 86.41 -11.14
C GLY A 378 19.35 85.24 -11.95
N LEU A 379 19.09 85.44 -13.24
CA LEU A 379 18.62 84.36 -14.13
C LEU A 379 19.69 83.28 -14.36
N SER A 380 20.97 83.67 -14.42
CA SER A 380 22.09 82.72 -14.53
C SER A 380 22.23 81.86 -13.28
N SER A 381 21.99 82.42 -12.09
CA SER A 381 21.99 81.69 -10.82
C SER A 381 20.86 80.67 -10.75
N VAL A 382 19.63 81.04 -11.15
CA VAL A 382 18.46 80.15 -11.12
C VAL A 382 18.62 79.01 -12.14
N LEU A 383 19.15 79.30 -13.34
CA LEU A 383 19.47 78.27 -14.33
C LEU A 383 20.54 77.29 -13.84
N SER A 384 21.57 77.79 -13.15
CA SER A 384 22.63 76.96 -12.57
C SER A 384 22.11 76.05 -11.45
N GLN A 385 21.20 76.57 -10.61
CA GLN A 385 20.56 75.77 -9.58
C GLN A 385 19.66 74.68 -10.17
N LYS A 386 18.89 75.00 -11.21
CA LYS A 386 18.01 74.03 -11.88
C LYS A 386 18.75 72.97 -12.68
N THR A 387 19.92 73.29 -13.22
CA THR A 387 20.80 72.28 -13.85
C THR A 387 21.38 71.34 -12.80
N ALA A 388 21.82 71.84 -11.65
CA ALA A 388 22.30 71.00 -10.55
C ALA A 388 21.21 70.05 -9.99
N GLU A 389 19.96 70.50 -9.85
CA GLU A 389 18.84 69.65 -9.41
C GLU A 389 18.51 68.54 -10.42
N LEU A 390 18.61 68.83 -11.72
CA LEU A 390 18.41 67.83 -12.79
C LEU A 390 19.53 66.80 -12.86
N GLU A 391 20.78 67.21 -12.61
CA GLU A 391 21.93 66.30 -12.52
C GLU A 391 21.80 65.37 -11.29
N ALA A 392 21.43 65.91 -10.12
CA ALA A 392 21.18 65.10 -8.93
C ALA A 392 20.04 64.08 -9.12
N PHE A 393 18.98 64.45 -9.85
CA PHE A 393 17.89 63.53 -10.19
C PHE A 393 18.34 62.42 -11.16
N LYS A 394 19.18 62.75 -12.15
CA LYS A 394 19.77 61.76 -13.05
C LYS A 394 20.67 60.77 -12.31
N GLU A 395 21.53 61.25 -11.42
CA GLU A 395 22.41 60.39 -10.61
C GLU A 395 21.60 59.43 -9.73
N SER A 396 20.54 59.92 -9.07
CA SER A 396 19.64 59.08 -8.27
C SER A 396 18.88 58.04 -9.10
N SER A 397 18.44 58.42 -10.31
CA SER A 397 17.81 57.49 -11.27
C SER A 397 18.79 56.42 -11.78
N GLU A 398 20.03 56.80 -12.07
CA GLU A 398 21.07 55.85 -12.52
C GLU A 398 21.46 54.87 -11.41
N GLU A 399 21.49 55.31 -10.16
CA GLU A 399 21.75 54.45 -8.99
C GLU A 399 20.60 53.45 -8.75
N THR A 400 19.34 53.86 -8.89
CA THR A 400 18.19 52.94 -8.78
C THR A 400 18.14 51.92 -9.91
N VAL A 401 18.43 52.33 -11.15
CA VAL A 401 18.55 51.41 -12.30
C VAL A 401 19.70 50.43 -12.10
N SER A 402 20.84 50.90 -11.59
CA SER A 402 21.99 50.03 -11.28
C SER A 402 21.66 48.99 -10.20
N THR A 403 20.87 49.38 -9.19
CA THR A 403 20.45 48.47 -8.11
C THR A 403 19.45 47.42 -8.61
N LEU A 404 18.50 47.81 -9.46
CA LEU A 404 17.57 46.89 -10.11
C LEU A 404 18.29 45.89 -11.01
N ASN A 405 19.26 46.35 -11.83
CA ASN A 405 20.04 45.45 -12.68
C ASN A 405 20.82 44.42 -11.86
N ARG A 406 21.42 44.82 -10.72
CA ARG A 406 22.09 43.86 -9.81
C ARG A 406 21.13 42.82 -9.22
N LEU A 407 19.89 43.20 -8.89
CA LEU A 407 18.88 42.27 -8.38
C LEU A 407 18.41 41.28 -9.47
N VAL A 408 18.26 41.74 -10.71
CA VAL A 408 17.95 40.89 -11.87
C VAL A 408 19.10 39.91 -12.13
N GLU A 409 20.34 40.38 -12.15
CA GLU A 409 21.51 39.51 -12.30
C GLU A 409 21.62 38.47 -11.17
N ALA A 410 21.37 38.85 -9.92
CA ALA A 410 21.36 37.93 -8.79
C ALA A 410 20.29 36.85 -8.92
N THR A 411 19.07 37.22 -9.34
CA THR A 411 17.97 36.27 -9.55
C THR A 411 18.19 35.36 -10.77
N ASP A 412 18.86 35.84 -11.82
CA ASP A 412 19.27 35.01 -12.95
C ASP A 412 20.32 33.97 -12.56
N VAL A 413 21.28 34.33 -11.69
CA VAL A 413 22.27 33.40 -11.16
C VAL A 413 21.60 32.30 -10.31
N GLU A 414 20.65 32.67 -9.44
CA GLU A 414 19.88 31.70 -8.64
C GLU A 414 19.04 30.76 -9.52
N ASN A 415 18.36 31.29 -10.53
CA ASN A 415 17.58 30.51 -11.48
C ASN A 415 18.46 29.52 -12.27
N GLU A 416 19.66 29.93 -12.68
CA GLU A 416 20.61 29.05 -13.36
C GLU A 416 21.14 27.94 -12.43
N GLN A 417 21.36 28.24 -11.14
CA GLN A 417 21.70 27.20 -10.15
C GLN A 417 20.57 26.19 -9.97
N LEU A 418 19.32 26.63 -9.89
CA LEU A 418 18.16 25.75 -9.79
C LEU A 418 18.02 24.85 -11.03
N ARG A 419 18.24 25.40 -12.24
CA ARG A 419 18.24 24.61 -13.49
C ARG A 419 19.34 23.55 -13.49
N ARG A 420 20.54 23.87 -13.00
CA ARG A 420 21.65 22.90 -12.86
C ARG A 420 21.31 21.81 -11.85
N CYS A 421 20.79 22.16 -10.68
CA CYS A 421 20.36 21.19 -9.66
C CYS A 421 19.26 20.26 -10.18
N TRP A 422 18.27 20.81 -10.88
CA TRP A 422 17.20 20.02 -11.50
C TRP A 422 17.73 19.07 -12.57
N LYS A 423 18.67 19.53 -13.43
CA LYS A 423 19.31 18.67 -14.43
C LYS A 423 20.10 17.52 -13.80
N ILE A 424 20.82 17.78 -12.70
CA ILE A 424 21.54 16.74 -11.95
C ILE A 424 20.56 15.75 -11.30
N PHE A 425 19.49 16.25 -10.67
CA PHE A 425 18.46 15.43 -10.05
C PHE A 425 17.77 14.51 -11.07
N VAL A 426 17.34 15.06 -12.21
CA VAL A 426 16.74 14.29 -13.30
C VAL A 426 17.72 13.26 -13.85
N LEU A 427 18.99 13.61 -14.06
CA LEU A 427 20.03 12.66 -14.51
C LEU A 427 20.29 11.55 -13.49
N HIS A 428 20.08 11.79 -12.19
CA HIS A 428 20.27 10.79 -11.15
C HIS A 428 19.04 9.88 -11.00
N CYS A 429 17.83 10.43 -11.05
CA CYS A 429 16.58 9.65 -11.00
C CYS A 429 16.33 8.81 -12.25
N LEU A 430 16.93 9.17 -13.38
CA LEU A 430 16.87 8.40 -14.62
C LEU A 430 17.97 7.35 -14.73
N ARG A 431 18.75 7.07 -13.67
CA ARG A 431 19.73 5.98 -13.70
C ARG A 431 19.14 4.69 -13.11
N VAL A 432 19.28 3.61 -13.87
CA VAL A 432 18.96 2.25 -13.46
C VAL A 432 20.23 1.41 -13.58
N GLN A 433 20.49 0.54 -12.60
CA GLN A 433 21.67 -0.31 -12.64
C GLN A 433 21.40 -1.51 -13.56
N CYS A 434 22.25 -1.70 -14.58
CA CYS A 434 22.17 -2.88 -15.44
C CYS A 434 22.47 -4.14 -14.62
N ARG A 435 21.53 -5.09 -14.57
CA ARG A 435 21.69 -6.35 -13.82
C ARG A 435 22.85 -7.21 -14.32
N TYR A 436 23.23 -7.08 -15.59
CA TYR A 436 24.29 -7.90 -16.19
C TYR A 436 25.68 -7.32 -15.90
N CYS A 437 25.94 -6.04 -16.20
CA CYS A 437 27.27 -5.45 -16.01
C CYS A 437 27.45 -4.62 -14.72
N GLY A 438 26.38 -4.36 -13.96
CA GLY A 438 26.41 -3.55 -12.74
C GLY A 438 26.62 -2.04 -12.96
N ARG A 439 26.67 -1.57 -14.23
CA ARG A 439 26.82 -0.15 -14.56
C ARG A 439 25.49 0.58 -14.46
N ASP A 440 25.52 1.82 -13.98
CA ASP A 440 24.39 2.72 -14.06
C ASP A 440 24.16 3.16 -15.51
N VAL A 441 22.95 2.90 -16.02
CA VAL A 441 22.51 3.30 -17.35
C VAL A 441 21.34 4.25 -17.26
N LEU A 442 21.24 5.19 -18.19
CA LEU A 442 20.04 6.02 -18.30
C LEU A 442 18.85 5.15 -18.69
N THR A 443 17.68 5.37 -18.10
CA THR A 443 16.43 4.62 -18.33
C THR A 443 16.06 4.57 -19.80
N VAL A 444 16.25 5.67 -20.53
CA VAL A 444 16.01 5.75 -21.99
C VAL A 444 16.99 4.92 -22.83
N GLN A 445 18.13 4.52 -22.27
CA GLN A 445 19.15 3.68 -22.90
C GLN A 445 19.19 2.28 -22.29
N ALA A 446 18.31 1.97 -21.34
CA ALA A 446 18.37 0.72 -20.59
C ALA A 446 18.18 -0.48 -21.53
N ASP A 447 17.21 -0.44 -22.44
CA ASP A 447 16.91 -1.56 -23.34
C ASP A 447 18.03 -1.81 -24.36
N GLU A 448 18.58 -0.76 -24.96
CA GLU A 448 19.68 -0.86 -25.94
C GLU A 448 20.98 -1.33 -25.25
N HIS A 449 21.25 -0.82 -24.05
CA HIS A 449 22.39 -1.25 -23.26
C HIS A 449 22.26 -2.68 -22.75
N VAL A 450 21.10 -3.08 -22.25
CA VAL A 450 20.83 -4.45 -21.81
C VAL A 450 21.02 -5.41 -22.98
N SER A 451 20.48 -5.07 -24.16
CA SER A 451 20.63 -5.87 -25.38
C SER A 451 22.12 -6.05 -25.76
N ARG A 452 22.89 -4.96 -25.88
CA ARG A 452 24.35 -5.06 -26.14
C ARG A 452 25.12 -5.78 -25.04
N CYS A 453 24.76 -5.56 -23.78
CA CYS A 453 25.44 -6.18 -22.65
C CYS A 453 25.19 -7.70 -22.62
N MET A 454 24.02 -8.15 -23.06
CA MET A 454 23.68 -9.56 -23.22
C MET A 454 24.45 -10.16 -24.41
N GLU A 455 24.49 -9.48 -25.55
CA GLU A 455 25.29 -9.89 -26.72
C GLU A 455 26.79 -10.03 -26.39
N GLN A 456 27.38 -9.04 -25.73
CA GLN A 456 28.79 -9.05 -25.32
C GLN A 456 29.13 -10.18 -24.34
N ARG A 457 28.13 -10.68 -23.60
CA ARG A 457 28.27 -11.80 -22.67
C ARG A 457 27.89 -13.14 -23.28
N GLY A 458 27.60 -13.18 -24.58
CA GLY A 458 27.21 -14.40 -25.29
C GLY A 458 25.79 -14.86 -25.01
N ILE A 459 24.94 -14.01 -24.44
CA ILE A 459 23.51 -14.27 -24.21
C ILE A 459 22.76 -13.78 -25.45
N MET A 460 22.83 -14.53 -26.55
CA MET A 460 22.23 -14.19 -27.84
C MET A 460 20.85 -14.84 -28.01
N GLY A 461 19.83 -14.04 -28.40
CA GLY A 461 18.67 -14.57 -29.13
C GLY A 461 17.27 -14.30 -28.54
N TRP A 462 16.84 -13.04 -28.40
CA TRP A 462 15.43 -12.72 -28.04
C TRP A 462 14.62 -11.99 -29.11
N HIS A 463 15.21 -11.63 -30.25
CA HIS A 463 14.47 -11.01 -31.34
C HIS A 463 14.76 -11.77 -32.63
N GLU A 464 13.68 -12.20 -33.29
CA GLU A 464 13.62 -12.95 -34.54
C GLU A 464 13.85 -14.46 -34.40
N LEU A 465 12.78 -15.19 -34.04
CA LEU A 465 12.26 -16.36 -34.77
C LEU A 465 11.06 -16.95 -34.01
N SER A 466 9.87 -16.71 -34.57
CA SER A 466 8.57 -17.18 -34.08
C SER A 466 8.31 -18.66 -34.40
N ILE A 467 9.26 -19.54 -34.10
CA ILE A 467 9.08 -21.00 -34.09
C ILE A 467 9.91 -21.54 -32.91
N PRO A 468 9.29 -22.03 -31.82
CA PRO A 468 10.04 -22.57 -30.69
C PRO A 468 10.79 -23.84 -31.12
N PRO A 469 12.08 -24.01 -30.74
CA PRO A 469 12.80 -25.24 -31.02
C PRO A 469 12.11 -26.40 -30.27
N PRO A 470 12.08 -27.62 -30.84
CA PRO A 470 11.55 -28.77 -30.14
C PRO A 470 12.51 -29.12 -29.00
N GLY A 471 12.03 -29.02 -27.75
CA GLY A 471 12.75 -29.60 -26.61
C GLY A 471 12.85 -28.71 -25.38
N LEU A 472 11.71 -28.38 -24.78
CA LEU A 472 11.50 -28.25 -23.34
C LEU A 472 10.00 -28.49 -23.07
N ASP A 473 9.42 -29.45 -23.79
CA ASP A 473 8.03 -29.84 -23.54
C ASP A 473 8.05 -30.65 -22.25
N VAL A 474 7.75 -29.97 -21.14
CA VAL A 474 7.67 -30.61 -19.83
C VAL A 474 6.35 -31.35 -19.77
N ARG A 475 6.43 -32.67 -19.87
CA ARG A 475 5.26 -33.55 -19.72
C ARG A 475 5.21 -34.02 -18.28
N VAL A 476 4.09 -33.76 -17.63
CA VAL A 476 3.79 -34.26 -16.30
C VAL A 476 2.62 -35.22 -16.40
N GLU A 477 2.81 -36.45 -15.98
CA GLU A 477 1.76 -37.45 -15.85
C GLU A 477 1.68 -37.87 -14.38
N VAL A 478 0.52 -37.64 -13.76
CA VAL A 478 0.25 -38.19 -12.42
C VAL A 478 -0.50 -39.49 -12.64
N GLY A 479 0.21 -40.61 -12.53
CA GLY A 479 -0.26 -41.93 -12.89
C GLY A 479 -1.24 -42.50 -11.87
N GLY A 480 -0.80 -43.47 -11.06
CA GLY A 480 -1.63 -44.13 -10.05
C GLY A 480 -1.58 -43.46 -8.68
N SER A 481 -2.45 -43.91 -7.77
CA SER A 481 -2.26 -43.72 -6.33
C SER A 481 -2.16 -45.08 -5.66
N MET A 482 -1.31 -45.19 -4.64
CA MET A 482 -1.16 -46.40 -3.84
C MET A 482 -1.14 -46.06 -2.35
N MET A 483 -1.46 -47.03 -1.51
CA MET A 483 -1.28 -46.91 -0.07
C MET A 483 0.14 -47.34 0.28
N GLN A 484 0.90 -46.45 0.88
CA GLN A 484 2.26 -46.70 1.35
C GLN A 484 2.31 -46.50 2.86
N ASN A 485 2.96 -47.43 3.57
CA ASN A 485 3.14 -47.30 5.01
C ASN A 485 4.31 -46.35 5.27
N VAL A 486 4.01 -45.14 5.76
CA VAL A 486 4.99 -44.09 6.02
C VAL A 486 4.82 -43.66 7.48
N ASP A 487 5.87 -43.88 8.28
CA ASP A 487 5.87 -43.63 9.73
C ASP A 487 4.87 -44.50 10.51
N GLY A 488 4.68 -45.75 10.08
CA GLY A 488 3.71 -46.67 10.72
C GLY A 488 2.24 -46.36 10.44
N LYS A 489 1.97 -45.37 9.57
CA LYS A 489 0.62 -45.02 9.12
C LYS A 489 0.47 -45.30 7.62
N SER A 490 -0.61 -45.96 7.24
CA SER A 490 -0.97 -46.17 5.84
C SER A 490 -1.43 -44.84 5.24
N LYS A 491 -0.62 -44.24 4.36
CA LYS A 491 -0.89 -42.96 3.70
C LYS A 491 -0.98 -43.16 2.19
N ARG A 492 -1.87 -42.43 1.54
CA ARG A 492 -1.99 -42.46 0.07
C ARG A 492 -0.91 -41.59 -0.56
N VAL A 493 -0.16 -42.17 -1.49
CA VAL A 493 0.86 -41.49 -2.31
C VAL A 493 0.43 -41.49 -3.77
N TYR A 494 0.83 -40.46 -4.50
CA TYR A 494 0.59 -40.27 -5.92
C TYR A 494 1.90 -40.52 -6.66
N LEU A 495 1.84 -41.34 -7.71
CA LEU A 495 2.96 -41.60 -8.60
C LEU A 495 3.04 -40.46 -9.62
N LEU A 496 4.12 -39.70 -9.55
CA LEU A 496 4.40 -38.56 -10.40
C LEU A 496 5.52 -38.94 -11.37
N GLU A 497 5.22 -38.84 -12.67
CA GLU A 497 6.18 -38.98 -13.74
C GLU A 497 6.37 -37.62 -14.41
N VAL A 498 7.60 -37.09 -14.37
CA VAL A 498 7.97 -35.81 -14.99
C VAL A 498 9.01 -36.10 -16.04
N ARG A 499 8.76 -35.66 -17.28
CA ARG A 499 9.72 -35.74 -18.39
C ARG A 499 10.02 -34.33 -18.89
N GLN A 500 11.30 -33.98 -18.91
CA GLN A 500 11.80 -32.70 -19.40
C GLN A 500 13.01 -32.95 -20.30
N GLY A 501 12.80 -32.92 -21.62
CA GLY A 501 13.86 -33.23 -22.57
C GLY A 501 14.36 -34.68 -22.42
N CYS A 502 15.61 -34.85 -21.99
CA CYS A 502 16.21 -36.18 -21.74
C CYS A 502 16.13 -36.62 -20.27
N GLU A 503 15.67 -35.74 -19.38
CA GLU A 503 15.55 -36.03 -17.95
C GLU A 503 14.15 -36.57 -17.65
N GLN A 504 14.11 -37.64 -16.85
CA GLN A 504 12.88 -38.28 -16.40
C GLN A 504 12.99 -38.56 -14.90
N TRP A 505 11.97 -38.14 -14.17
CA TRP A 505 11.82 -38.44 -12.73
C TRP A 505 10.53 -39.22 -12.51
N GLU A 506 10.63 -40.27 -11.71
CA GLU A 506 9.50 -41.05 -11.23
C GLU A 506 9.54 -41.03 -9.70
N VAL A 507 8.60 -40.31 -9.08
CA VAL A 507 8.56 -40.15 -7.62
C VAL A 507 7.17 -40.41 -7.05
N ALA A 508 7.14 -40.99 -5.85
CA ALA A 508 5.92 -41.14 -5.07
C ALA A 508 5.83 -40.01 -4.04
N ARG A 509 4.74 -39.24 -4.05
CA ARG A 509 4.56 -38.07 -3.17
C ARG A 509 3.17 -38.04 -2.56
N ARG A 510 3.07 -37.69 -1.29
CA ARG A 510 1.77 -37.45 -0.66
C ARG A 510 1.27 -36.07 -1.07
N TYR A 511 -0.05 -35.92 -1.03
CA TYR A 511 -0.70 -34.62 -1.24
C TYR A 511 -0.11 -33.49 -0.36
N SER A 512 0.19 -33.78 0.91
CA SER A 512 0.81 -32.83 1.84
C SER A 512 2.20 -32.36 1.41
N ASP A 513 2.93 -33.20 0.67
CA ASP A 513 4.28 -32.89 0.23
C ASP A 513 4.24 -31.83 -0.89
N PHE A 514 3.22 -31.86 -1.76
CA PHE A 514 2.96 -30.80 -2.75
C PHE A 514 2.63 -29.46 -2.09
N ILE A 515 1.84 -29.46 -1.01
CA ILE A 515 1.54 -28.24 -0.24
C ILE A 515 2.82 -27.67 0.37
N ARG A 516 3.67 -28.53 0.93
CA ARG A 516 4.95 -28.11 1.51
C ARG A 516 5.89 -27.52 0.46
N LEU A 517 5.99 -28.15 -0.71
CA LEU A 517 6.74 -27.61 -1.85
C LEU A 517 6.21 -26.23 -2.25
N HIS A 518 4.89 -26.08 -2.42
CA HIS A 518 4.29 -24.78 -2.80
C HIS A 518 4.62 -23.68 -1.79
N LYS A 519 4.50 -23.94 -0.48
CA LYS A 519 4.85 -22.98 0.56
C LYS A 519 6.32 -22.59 0.50
N SER A 520 7.20 -23.56 0.26
CA SER A 520 8.65 -23.34 0.14
C SER A 520 8.99 -22.49 -1.09
N LEU A 521 8.45 -22.84 -2.26
CA LEU A 521 8.60 -22.08 -3.49
C LEU A 521 8.05 -20.65 -3.35
N LYS A 522 6.90 -20.47 -2.70
CA LYS A 522 6.30 -19.14 -2.47
C LYS A 522 7.16 -18.27 -1.54
N GLY A 523 7.77 -18.88 -0.51
CA GLY A 523 8.68 -18.21 0.40
C GLY A 523 9.97 -17.75 -0.29
N ARG A 524 10.52 -18.59 -1.17
CA ARG A 524 11.75 -18.34 -1.95
C ARG A 524 11.51 -17.33 -3.09
N LEU A 525 10.42 -17.50 -3.84
CA LEU A 525 10.11 -16.75 -5.06
C LEU A 525 8.99 -15.72 -4.83
N GLN A 526 9.17 -14.81 -3.87
CA GLN A 526 8.11 -13.85 -3.45
C GLN A 526 7.56 -12.96 -4.57
N ARG A 527 8.32 -12.76 -5.65
CA ARG A 527 7.94 -11.90 -6.79
C ARG A 527 7.36 -12.70 -7.97
N VAL A 528 7.39 -14.03 -7.91
CA VAL A 528 6.89 -14.90 -8.98
C VAL A 528 5.47 -15.33 -8.63
N LYS A 529 4.53 -15.13 -9.57
CA LYS A 529 3.14 -15.56 -9.38
C LYS A 529 3.05 -17.06 -9.61
N LEU A 530 3.04 -17.84 -8.53
CA LEU A 530 2.81 -19.29 -8.59
C LEU A 530 1.33 -19.60 -8.86
N PRO A 531 1.01 -20.69 -9.58
CA PRO A 531 -0.36 -21.19 -9.73
C PRO A 531 -1.00 -21.43 -8.36
N ASP A 532 -2.30 -21.17 -8.26
CA ASP A 532 -2.97 -21.25 -6.96
C ASP A 532 -3.18 -22.71 -6.52
N ILE A 533 -2.63 -23.05 -5.35
CA ILE A 533 -2.80 -24.36 -4.73
C ILE A 533 -4.11 -24.45 -3.92
N SER A 534 -4.83 -23.35 -3.72
CA SER A 534 -6.10 -23.36 -2.97
C SER A 534 -7.15 -24.25 -3.63
N GLN A 535 -7.09 -24.41 -4.97
CA GLN A 535 -7.95 -25.32 -5.72
C GLN A 535 -7.76 -26.77 -5.30
N LEU A 536 -6.55 -27.15 -4.88
CA LEU A 536 -6.25 -28.47 -4.33
C LEU A 536 -6.87 -28.64 -2.92
N GLN A 537 -7.00 -27.55 -2.14
CA GLN A 537 -7.47 -27.58 -0.74
C GLN A 537 -9.00 -27.51 -0.58
N ALA A 538 -9.74 -26.97 -1.55
CA ALA A 538 -11.11 -26.52 -1.33
C ALA A 538 -12.21 -27.62 -1.32
N ASN A 539 -11.97 -28.86 -1.80
CA ASN A 539 -13.08 -29.73 -2.22
C ASN A 539 -13.20 -31.11 -1.55
N THR A 540 -12.52 -31.39 -0.46
CA THR A 540 -12.41 -32.79 0.00
C THR A 540 -13.38 -33.25 1.09
N ALA A 541 -14.20 -32.37 1.66
CA ALA A 541 -15.08 -32.75 2.76
C ALA A 541 -16.57 -32.86 2.40
N SER A 542 -17.07 -32.22 1.33
CA SER A 542 -18.54 -32.10 1.13
C SER A 542 -19.12 -32.48 -0.23
N VAL A 543 -18.30 -32.69 -1.28
CA VAL A 543 -18.82 -32.77 -2.67
C VAL A 543 -18.85 -34.19 -3.23
N PHE A 544 -17.98 -35.10 -2.77
CA PHE A 544 -17.86 -36.43 -3.33
C PHE A 544 -18.16 -37.50 -2.28
N GLN A 545 -19.25 -38.24 -2.46
CA GLN A 545 -19.65 -39.35 -1.58
C GLN A 545 -18.82 -40.63 -1.83
N ASN A 546 -17.92 -40.63 -2.82
CA ASN A 546 -17.11 -41.79 -3.21
C ASN A 546 -15.62 -41.48 -3.13
N GLU A 547 -14.87 -42.24 -2.32
CA GLU A 547 -13.42 -42.09 -2.10
C GLU A 547 -12.64 -42.12 -3.42
N ALA A 548 -13.01 -43.01 -4.35
CA ALA A 548 -12.33 -43.15 -5.64
C ALA A 548 -12.39 -41.87 -6.49
N GLN A 549 -13.55 -41.19 -6.51
CA GLN A 549 -13.73 -39.94 -7.25
C GLN A 549 -12.90 -38.80 -6.64
N THR A 550 -12.81 -38.74 -5.31
CA THR A 550 -11.97 -37.75 -4.62
C THR A 550 -10.48 -37.93 -4.93
N ILE A 551 -10.03 -39.18 -5.03
CA ILE A 551 -8.65 -39.51 -5.37
C ILE A 551 -8.33 -39.11 -6.81
N ASP A 552 -9.20 -39.44 -7.76
CA ASP A 552 -9.03 -39.10 -9.18
C ASP A 552 -9.07 -37.59 -9.40
N HIS A 553 -9.98 -36.89 -8.72
CA HIS A 553 -10.06 -35.44 -8.78
C HIS A 553 -8.78 -34.78 -8.26
N ARG A 554 -8.29 -35.19 -7.08
CA ARG A 554 -7.01 -34.72 -6.53
C ARG A 554 -5.85 -35.01 -7.47
N ARG A 555 -5.81 -36.20 -8.06
CA ARG A 555 -4.78 -36.58 -9.02
C ARG A 555 -4.73 -35.64 -10.23
N ALA A 556 -5.88 -35.33 -10.83
CA ALA A 556 -5.98 -34.40 -11.94
C ALA A 556 -5.51 -33.00 -11.54
N GLN A 557 -5.97 -32.50 -10.38
CA GLN A 557 -5.55 -31.19 -9.87
C GLN A 557 -4.05 -31.10 -9.61
N ILE A 558 -3.42 -32.16 -9.08
CA ILE A 558 -1.97 -32.20 -8.86
C ILE A 558 -1.27 -32.12 -10.20
N GLY A 559 -1.72 -32.87 -11.21
CA GLY A 559 -1.17 -32.84 -12.55
C GLY A 559 -1.24 -31.45 -13.18
N ASP A 560 -2.41 -30.81 -13.14
CA ASP A 560 -2.62 -29.47 -13.67
C ASP A 560 -1.75 -28.42 -12.96
N TYR A 561 -1.70 -28.49 -11.63
CA TYR A 561 -0.87 -27.60 -10.82
C TYR A 561 0.61 -27.76 -11.19
N PHE A 562 1.13 -28.98 -11.18
CA PHE A 562 2.55 -29.24 -11.38
C PHE A 562 2.98 -28.94 -12.83
N ALA A 563 2.12 -29.24 -13.82
CA ALA A 563 2.34 -28.87 -15.21
C ALA A 563 2.40 -27.34 -15.41
N GLN A 564 1.65 -26.55 -14.62
CA GLN A 564 1.75 -25.09 -14.64
C GLN A 564 2.99 -24.57 -13.92
N VAL A 565 3.36 -25.18 -12.79
CA VAL A 565 4.55 -24.80 -12.01
C VAL A 565 5.82 -25.01 -12.82
N LEU A 566 5.96 -26.14 -13.50
CA LEU A 566 7.14 -26.46 -14.29
C LEU A 566 7.27 -25.62 -15.58
N LYS A 567 6.22 -24.89 -15.98
CA LYS A 567 6.33 -23.90 -17.08
C LYS A 567 7.05 -22.62 -16.63
N ILE A 568 7.29 -22.44 -15.33
CA ILE A 568 7.94 -21.25 -14.79
C ILE A 568 9.43 -21.53 -14.67
N SER A 569 10.24 -20.93 -15.54
CA SER A 569 11.71 -21.18 -15.58
C SER A 569 12.41 -20.98 -14.24
N ALA A 570 12.01 -19.95 -13.47
CA ALA A 570 12.58 -19.68 -12.15
C ALA A 570 12.30 -20.78 -11.12
N VAL A 571 11.27 -21.61 -11.31
CA VAL A 571 10.94 -22.73 -10.42
C VAL A 571 11.78 -23.96 -10.75
N ILE A 572 12.09 -24.19 -12.04
CA ILE A 572 12.92 -25.31 -12.49
C ILE A 572 14.31 -25.28 -11.84
N GLU A 573 14.85 -24.07 -11.66
CA GLU A 573 16.17 -23.85 -11.05
C GLU A 573 16.16 -23.87 -9.50
N CYS A 574 15.01 -24.07 -8.86
CA CYS A 574 14.92 -24.08 -7.40
C CYS A 574 15.37 -25.42 -6.82
N GLU A 575 16.30 -25.37 -5.86
CA GLU A 575 16.80 -26.54 -5.12
C GLU A 575 15.65 -27.32 -4.45
N GLU A 576 14.60 -26.66 -3.99
CA GLU A 576 13.45 -27.30 -3.36
C GLU A 576 12.64 -28.17 -4.36
N LEU A 577 12.56 -27.76 -5.62
CA LEU A 577 11.91 -28.57 -6.67
C LEU A 577 12.79 -29.77 -7.03
N VAL A 578 14.10 -29.55 -7.20
CA VAL A 578 15.05 -30.62 -7.51
C VAL A 578 15.04 -31.67 -6.40
N ALA A 579 15.12 -31.26 -5.13
CA ALA A 579 14.99 -32.16 -4.00
C ALA A 579 13.64 -32.90 -3.99
N PHE A 580 12.56 -32.21 -4.35
CA PHE A 580 11.24 -32.84 -4.46
C PHE A 580 11.15 -33.86 -5.61
N LEU A 581 11.96 -33.77 -6.66
CA LEU A 581 11.98 -34.71 -7.79
C LEU A 581 13.05 -35.80 -7.67
N GLU A 582 14.10 -35.60 -6.86
CA GLU A 582 15.22 -36.55 -6.74
C GLU A 582 15.14 -37.45 -5.50
N LEU A 583 14.52 -36.99 -4.39
CA LEU A 583 14.51 -37.74 -3.13
C LEU A 583 13.48 -38.89 -3.14
N SER A 584 13.89 -40.09 -3.51
CA SER A 584 13.05 -41.29 -3.38
C SER A 584 12.95 -41.76 -1.91
N ASP A 585 12.28 -41.00 -1.04
CA ASP A 585 11.94 -41.43 0.32
C ASP A 585 10.66 -42.29 0.35
#